data_AF-A0A2D5GQL0-F1
#
_entry.id   AF-A0A2D5GQL0-F1
#
_cell.length_a   1.000
_cell.length_b   1.000
_cell.length_c   1.000
_cell.angle_alpha   90.00
_cell.angle_beta   90.00
_cell.angle_gamma   90.00
#
_symmetry.space_group_name_H-M   'P 1'
#
loop_
_entity.id
_entity.type
_entity.pdbx_description
1 polymer ?
#
loop_
_entity_poly.entity_id
_entity_poly.type
_entity_poly.pdbx_seq_one_letter_code
_entity_poly.pdbx_strand_id
1 'polypeptide(L)' 'MDWLETTEFLLKQYRKRKQELSDMLASGGAKDYPQYQRIVGEITGLEFAEQEILDLHKRMRVEHEDGE' A
#
# COMPACT_ATOMS: atom_id res chain seq x y z
N MET A 1 16.11 -13.89 -1.42
CA MET A 1 15.56 -12.53 -1.40
C MET A 1 15.36 -12.19 0.05
N ASP A 2 15.93 -11.08 0.50
CA ASP A 2 15.77 -10.63 1.89
C ASP A 2 14.28 -10.30 2.15
N TRP A 3 13.78 -10.55 3.36
CA TRP A 3 12.39 -10.24 3.71
C TRP A 3 12.15 -8.73 3.61
N LEU A 4 13.18 -7.93 3.92
CA LEU A 4 13.15 -6.48 3.77
C LEU A 4 13.02 -6.08 2.30
N GLU A 5 13.88 -6.61 1.43
CA GLU A 5 13.83 -6.37 -0.02
C GLU A 5 12.46 -6.77 -0.62
N THR A 6 11.92 -7.91 -0.18
CA THR A 6 10.63 -8.44 -0.65
C THR A 6 9.47 -7.50 -0.28
N THR A 7 9.47 -7.01 0.96
CA THR A 7 8.40 -6.15 1.48
C THR A 7 8.52 -4.72 0.94
N GLU A 8 9.73 -4.20 0.71
CA GLU A 8 9.96 -2.93 0.01
C GLU A 8 9.47 -2.96 -1.44
N PHE A 9 9.68 -4.09 -2.14
CA PHE A 9 9.13 -4.28 -3.48
C PHE A 9 7.59 -4.20 -3.48
N LEU A 10 6.92 -4.83 -2.51
CA LEU A 10 5.47 -4.76 -2.36
C LEU A 10 4.98 -3.33 -2.06
N LEU A 11 5.65 -2.62 -1.15
CA LEU A 11 5.33 -1.21 -0.86
C LEU A 11 5.39 -0.35 -2.12
N LYS A 12 6.41 -0.54 -2.95
CA LYS A 12 6.53 0.19 -4.23
C LYS A 12 5.37 -0.10 -5.17
N GLN A 13 4.92 -1.36 -5.26
CA GLN A 13 3.78 -1.75 -6.08
C GLN A 13 2.48 -1.14 -5.57
N TYR A 14 2.22 -1.18 -4.25
CA TYR A 14 1.01 -0.61 -3.66
C TYR A 14 0.94 0.90 -3.86
N ARG A 15 2.04 1.62 -3.61
CA ARG A 15 2.12 3.07 -3.85
C ARG A 15 1.88 3.42 -5.30
N LYS A 16 2.51 2.69 -6.23
CA LYS A 16 2.30 2.88 -7.67
C LYS A 16 0.83 2.69 -8.04
N ARG A 17 0.20 1.61 -7.58
CA ARG A 17 -1.20 1.31 -7.86
C ARG A 17 -2.15 2.37 -7.29
N LYS A 18 -1.92 2.82 -6.05
CA LYS A 18 -2.69 3.92 -5.44
C LYS A 18 -2.59 5.20 -6.25
N GLN A 19 -1.39 5.53 -6.75
CA GLN A 19 -1.20 6.69 -7.61
C GLN A 19 -1.99 6.57 -8.91
N GLU A 20 -1.90 5.44 -9.61
CA GLU A 20 -2.66 5.18 -10.84
C GLU A 20 -4.18 5.31 -10.64
N LEU A 21 -4.70 4.77 -9.54
CA LEU A 21 -6.13 4.86 -9.20
C LEU A 21 -6.53 6.29 -8.84
N SER A 22 -5.67 7.02 -8.11
CA SER A 22 -5.90 8.42 -7.76
C SER A 22 -5.92 9.31 -9.00
N ASP A 23 -5.00 9.09 -9.95
CA ASP A 23 -4.95 9.79 -11.23
C ASP A 23 -6.17 9.46 -12.10
N MET A 24 -6.61 8.19 -12.10
CA MET A 24 -7.86 7.79 -12.76
C MET A 24 -9.07 8.52 -12.18
N LEU A 25 -9.17 8.67 -10.86
CA LEU A 25 -10.24 9.42 -10.23
C LEU A 25 -10.15 10.92 -10.54
N ALA A 26 -8.97 11.51 -10.46
CA ALA A 26 -8.73 12.93 -10.72
C ALA A 26 -9.02 13.33 -12.17
N SER A 27 -8.81 12.41 -13.12
CA SER A 27 -9.15 12.60 -14.53
C SER A 27 -10.62 12.32 -14.88
N GLY A 28 -11.45 11.97 -13.90
CA GLY A 28 -12.87 11.68 -14.12
C GLY A 28 -13.14 10.28 -14.72
N GLY A 29 -12.22 9.33 -14.55
CA GLY A 29 -12.32 7.97 -15.11
C GLY A 29 -13.40 7.07 -14.50
N ALA A 30 -14.08 7.50 -13.44
CA ALA A 30 -15.22 6.78 -12.86
C ALA A 30 -16.51 7.13 -13.61
N LYS A 31 -17.18 6.11 -14.18
CA LYS A 31 -18.40 6.27 -14.99
C LYS A 31 -19.66 6.47 -14.15
N ASP A 32 -19.67 5.91 -12.95
CA ASP A 32 -20.78 5.96 -12.02
C ASP A 32 -20.31 5.88 -10.56
N TYR A 33 -21.22 6.13 -9.63
CA TYR A 33 -20.94 6.08 -8.20
C TYR A 33 -20.48 4.68 -7.73
N PRO A 34 -21.08 3.55 -8.17
CA PRO A 34 -20.57 2.22 -7.84
C PRO A 34 -19.12 1.96 -8.30
N GLN A 35 -18.72 2.45 -9.46
CA GLN A 35 -17.33 2.36 -9.92
C GLN A 35 -16.41 3.23 -9.07
N TYR A 36 -16.82 4.45 -8.75
CA TYR A 36 -16.08 5.33 -7.83
C TYR A 36 -15.85 4.65 -6.48
N GLN A 37 -16.91 4.10 -5.86
CA GLN A 37 -16.82 3.40 -4.58
C GLN A 37 -15.86 2.21 -4.62
N ARG A 38 -15.87 1.43 -5.71
CA ARG A 38 -14.92 0.32 -5.90
C ARG A 38 -13.48 0.80 -5.96
N ILE A 39 -13.20 1.86 -6.73
CA ILE A 39 -11.84 2.42 -6.86
C ILE A 39 -11.35 2.96 -5.51
N VAL A 40 -12.18 3.73 -4.81
CA VAL A 40 -11.85 4.23 -3.47
C VAL A 40 -11.62 3.08 -2.49
N GLY A 41 -12.46 2.04 -2.52
CA GLY A 41 -12.27 0.85 -1.70
C GLY A 41 -10.95 0.12 -1.97
N GLU A 42 -10.53 0.04 -3.24
CA GLU A 42 -9.22 -0.52 -3.62
C GLU A 42 -8.07 0.33 -3.07
N ILE A 43 -8.16 1.66 -3.17
CA ILE A 43 -7.17 2.58 -2.58
C ILE A 43 -7.10 2.38 -1.06
N THR A 44 -8.23 2.30 -0.36
CA THR A 44 -8.28 2.06 1.08
C THR A 44 -7.65 0.72 1.47
N GLY A 45 -7.92 -0.34 0.72
CA GLY A 45 -7.30 -1.66 0.96
C GLY A 45 -5.80 -1.64 0.77
N LEU A 46 -5.30 -0.96 -0.26
CA LEU A 46 -3.87 -0.78 -0.51
C LEU A 46 -3.19 0.07 0.58
N GLU A 47 -3.87 1.10 1.08
CA GLU A 47 -3.40 1.91 2.20
C GLU A 47 -3.26 1.07 3.47
N PHE A 48 -4.28 0.28 3.80
CA PHE A 48 -4.24 -0.62 4.95
C PHE A 48 -3.09 -1.63 4.84
N ALA A 49 -2.93 -2.28 3.68
CA ALA A 49 -1.84 -3.22 3.45
C ALA A 49 -0.44 -2.57 3.55
N GLU A 50 -0.29 -1.32 3.09
CA GLU A 50 0.95 -0.57 3.28
C GLU A 50 1.25 -0.33 4.76
N GLN A 51 0.26 0.08 5.56
CA GLN A 51 0.46 0.30 7.00
C GLN A 51 0.88 -0.97 7.73
N GLU A 52 0.26 -2.12 7.44
CA GLU A 52 0.64 -3.40 8.04
C GLU A 52 2.10 -3.78 7.74
N ILE A 53 2.60 -3.52 6.52
CA ILE A 53 4.01 -3.77 6.17
C ILE A 53 4.94 -2.80 6.92
N LEU A 54 4.57 -1.51 7.01
CA LEU A 54 5.36 -0.52 7.74
C LEU A 54 5.44 -0.85 9.23
N ASP A 55 4.36 -1.36 9.81
CA ASP A 55 4.34 -1.80 11.20
C ASP A 55 5.13 -3.09 11.41
N LEU A 56 5.09 -4.03 10.46
CA LEU A 56 5.97 -5.20 10.44
C LEU A 56 7.44 -4.79 10.44
N HIS A 57 7.82 -3.81 9.60
CA HIS A 57 9.20 -3.28 9.56
C HIS A 57 9.64 -2.72 10.91
N LYS A 58 8.77 -1.94 11.58
CA LYS A 58 9.09 -1.39 12.91
C LYS A 58 9.31 -2.49 13.93
N ARG A 59 8.41 -3.49 14.00
CA ARG A 59 8.50 -4.60 14.98
C ARG A 59 9.77 -5.42 14.79
N MET A 60 10.05 -5.80 13.55
CA MET A 60 11.24 -6.60 13.23
C MET A 60 12.54 -5.84 13.50
N ARG A 61 12.58 -4.51 13.27
CA ARG A 61 13.76 -3.69 13.62
C ARG A 61 13.99 -3.62 15.13
N VAL A 62 12.93 -3.43 15.92
CA VAL A 62 13.03 -3.40 17.39
C VAL A 62 13.53 -4.74 17.94
N GLU A 63 13.00 -5.87 17.44
CA GLU A 63 13.47 -7.21 17.85
C GLU A 63 14.94 -7.47 17.53
N HIS A 64 15.47 -6.87 16.45
CA HIS A 64 16.88 -6.96 16.10
C HIS A 64 17.79 -6.08 16.98
N GLU A 65 17.31 -4.92 17.44
CA GLU A 65 18.09 -3.98 18.27
C GLU A 65 18.10 -4.38 19.76
N ASP A 66 17.06 -5.04 20.26
CA ASP A 66 16.95 -5.49 21.66
C ASP A 66 17.61 -6.87 21.92
N GLY A 67 18.06 -7.56 20.84
CA GLY A 67 18.61 -8.91 20.88
C GLY A 67 20.14 -9.02 20.78
N GLU A 68 20.86 -7.90 20.71
CA GLU A 68 22.34 -7.81 20.77
C GLU A 68 22.85 -7.27 22.12
#